data_AF-M2XZJ6-F1
#
_entry.id   AF-M2XZJ6-F1
#
_cell.length_a   1.000
_cell.length_b   1.000
_cell.length_c   1.000
_cell.angle_alpha   90.00
_cell.angle_beta   90.00
_cell.angle_gamma   90.00
#
_symmetry.space_group_name_H-M   'P 1'
#
loop_
_entity.id
_entity.type
_entity.pdbx_description
1 polymer ?
#
loop_
_entity_poly.entity_id
_entity_poly.type
_entity_poly.pdbx_seq_one_letter_code
_entity_poly.pdbx_strand_id
1 'polypeptide(L)'
;MQWYVRNQKHFAFVSLYWKRFQLPRYILSCKKLGGSNDSNLCTCPAIPSIPRTMYLPCHTYCCCRVQPAIFFVLGGPGSGKGTQCAMIAKALGWTPICVGDLLRKEALQNTLRGNWIASIIDEGNIVPGYVTLGLLSQAIERERRKGTQAILMDGFPRTLDQAIAFEKQVGRCIAVLYLDCSLQVMKQRLLQRGLSSGRQDDVARVIQQRLETFERQTSQVVEYYRQKGLLHCFSGERAPDEIYKEICERIQQEESIFTLASCIGGRKSSSCLL
;
A
#
# COMPACT_ATOMS: atom_id res chain seq x y z
N MET A 1 -27.06 -39.58 9.38
CA MET A 1 -25.69 -40.08 9.60
C MET A 1 -24.92 -40.51 8.33
N GLN A 2 -25.41 -40.22 7.11
CA GLN A 2 -24.71 -40.61 5.86
C GLN A 2 -24.00 -39.45 5.13
N TRP A 3 -24.09 -38.20 5.60
CA TRP A 3 -23.36 -37.05 5.03
C TRP A 3 -21.93 -36.91 5.58
N TYR A 4 -21.68 -37.38 6.81
CA TYR A 4 -20.44 -37.16 7.55
C TYR A 4 -19.24 -37.98 7.02
N VAL A 5 -19.50 -39.11 6.34
CA VAL A 5 -18.44 -40.05 5.92
C VAL A 5 -17.85 -39.71 4.54
N ARG A 6 -18.54 -38.91 3.70
CA ARG A 6 -18.08 -38.61 2.32
C ARG A 6 -17.12 -37.43 2.20
N ASN A 7 -16.91 -36.63 3.26
CA ASN A 7 -16.15 -35.38 3.23
C ASN A 7 -14.86 -35.36 4.09
N GLN A 8 -14.33 -36.52 4.49
CA GLN A 8 -13.04 -36.56 5.21
C GLN A 8 -11.82 -36.37 4.30
N LYS A 9 -11.90 -36.69 3.00
CA LYS A 9 -10.74 -36.61 2.09
C LYS A 9 -10.36 -35.16 1.72
N HIS A 10 -11.32 -34.23 1.66
CA HIS A 10 -11.04 -32.81 1.38
C HIS A 10 -10.43 -32.07 2.59
N PHE A 11 -10.86 -32.39 3.81
CA PHE A 11 -10.27 -31.80 5.02
C PHE A 11 -8.84 -32.30 5.28
N ALA A 12 -8.55 -33.55 4.94
CA ALA A 12 -7.20 -34.11 5.05
C ALA A 12 -6.20 -33.42 4.08
N PHE A 13 -6.65 -33.04 2.87
CA PHE A 13 -5.78 -32.40 1.88
C PHE A 13 -5.39 -30.97 2.30
N VAL A 14 -6.34 -30.21 2.86
CA VAL A 14 -6.07 -28.87 3.42
C VAL A 14 -5.18 -28.96 4.66
N SER A 15 -5.37 -29.96 5.52
CA SER A 15 -4.58 -30.15 6.74
C SER A 15 -3.13 -30.61 6.46
N LEU A 16 -2.90 -31.46 5.46
CA LEU A 16 -1.54 -31.89 5.07
C LEU A 16 -0.75 -30.78 4.39
N TYR A 17 -1.38 -29.94 3.55
CA TYR A 17 -0.72 -28.79 2.94
C TYR A 17 -0.29 -27.74 3.97
N TRP A 18 -1.08 -27.55 5.03
CA TRP A 18 -0.77 -26.63 6.12
C TRP A 18 0.44 -27.03 6.97
N LYS A 19 0.69 -28.34 7.15
CA LYS A 19 1.83 -28.83 7.94
C LYS A 19 3.18 -28.71 7.22
N ARG A 20 3.20 -28.60 5.89
CA ARG A 20 4.45 -28.64 5.09
C ARG A 20 5.07 -27.28 4.78
N PHE A 21 4.33 -26.17 4.90
CA PHE A 21 4.76 -24.86 4.36
C PHE A 21 4.75 -23.66 5.31
N GLN A 22 4.46 -23.81 6.61
CA GLN A 22 4.48 -22.70 7.59
C GLN A 22 3.90 -21.37 7.05
N LEU A 23 2.80 -21.42 6.29
CA LEU A 23 2.21 -20.21 5.73
C LEU A 23 1.70 -19.31 6.87
N PRO A 24 2.08 -18.02 6.89
CA PRO A 24 1.63 -17.10 7.93
C PRO A 24 0.10 -17.00 7.97
N ARG A 25 -0.51 -17.15 9.15
CA ARG A 25 -1.97 -17.15 9.46
C ARG A 25 -2.74 -15.84 9.15
N TYR A 26 -2.29 -15.00 8.22
CA TYR A 26 -2.66 -13.57 8.14
C TYR A 26 -3.69 -13.20 7.07
N ILE A 27 -4.88 -13.81 7.07
CA ILE A 27 -6.01 -13.27 6.28
C ILE A 27 -7.31 -13.09 7.09
N LEU A 28 -7.43 -13.62 8.31
CA LEU A 28 -8.67 -13.50 9.08
C LEU A 28 -8.39 -13.19 10.54
N SER A 29 -8.32 -11.90 10.88
CA SER A 29 -8.48 -11.45 12.26
C SER A 29 -9.77 -10.64 12.37
N CYS A 30 -10.88 -11.31 12.72
CA CYS A 30 -12.10 -10.67 13.17
C CYS A 30 -12.24 -10.90 14.68
N LYS A 31 -12.00 -9.86 15.49
CA LYS A 31 -12.45 -9.86 16.89
C LYS A 31 -13.98 -9.69 16.90
N LYS A 32 -14.69 -10.59 17.59
CA LYS A 32 -16.11 -10.41 17.90
C LYS A 32 -16.29 -9.11 18.69
N LEU A 33 -17.05 -8.16 18.16
CA LEU A 33 -17.71 -7.15 18.96
C LEU A 33 -19.22 -7.39 18.84
N GLY A 34 -19.90 -7.32 19.98
CA GLY A 34 -21.27 -7.80 20.20
C GLY A 34 -22.32 -7.14 19.31
N GLY A 35 -23.44 -7.84 19.19
CA GLY A 35 -24.44 -7.66 18.15
C GLY A 35 -25.41 -6.49 18.31
N SER A 36 -26.15 -6.26 17.24
CA SER A 36 -27.48 -5.67 17.23
C SER A 36 -28.23 -6.11 15.97
N ASN A 37 -29.49 -6.52 16.16
CA ASN A 37 -30.42 -6.91 15.11
C ASN A 37 -30.76 -5.71 14.24
N ASP A 38 -30.44 -5.75 12.94
CA ASP A 38 -31.16 -4.96 11.94
C ASP A 38 -31.17 -5.70 10.60
N SER A 39 -32.38 -5.99 10.15
CA SER A 39 -32.71 -6.65 8.89
C SER A 39 -32.64 -5.64 7.74
N ASN A 40 -31.51 -5.57 7.05
CA ASN A 40 -31.41 -4.99 5.72
C ASN A 40 -30.65 -5.96 4.80
N LEU A 41 -31.37 -6.60 3.87
CA LEU A 41 -30.82 -7.55 2.90
C LEU A 41 -29.80 -6.86 2.00
N CYS A 42 -28.58 -7.38 1.97
CA CYS A 42 -27.49 -6.89 1.12
C CYS A 42 -27.69 -7.38 -0.33
N THR A 43 -27.77 -6.46 -1.29
CA THR A 43 -27.89 -6.75 -2.73
C THR A 43 -26.52 -6.89 -3.39
N CYS A 44 -25.76 -7.93 -3.01
CA CYS A 44 -24.49 -8.24 -3.69
C CYS A 44 -24.77 -8.83 -5.10
N PRO A 45 -24.04 -8.42 -6.17
CA PRO A 45 -24.21 -9.03 -7.48
C PRO A 45 -23.82 -10.51 -7.44
N ALA A 46 -24.75 -11.37 -7.85
CA ALA A 46 -24.54 -12.82 -7.87
C ALA A 46 -23.44 -13.21 -8.86
N ILE A 47 -22.56 -14.12 -8.47
CA ILE A 47 -21.61 -14.74 -9.38
C ILE A 47 -22.39 -15.76 -10.24
N PRO A 48 -22.42 -15.65 -11.59
CA PRO A 48 -23.32 -16.43 -12.45
C PRO A 48 -23.18 -17.95 -12.36
N SER A 49 -22.04 -18.44 -11.88
CA SER A 49 -21.66 -19.85 -11.87
C SER A 49 -22.01 -20.61 -10.60
N ILE A 50 -22.64 -19.97 -9.60
CA ILE A 50 -22.95 -20.62 -8.30
C ILE A 50 -24.46 -20.57 -8.05
N PRO A 51 -25.14 -21.72 -7.83
CA PRO A 51 -26.57 -21.76 -7.51
C PRO A 51 -26.88 -20.96 -6.25
N ARG A 52 -27.96 -20.17 -6.25
CA ARG A 52 -28.40 -19.34 -5.11
C ARG A 52 -28.61 -20.14 -3.81
N THR A 53 -28.86 -21.44 -3.91
CA THR A 53 -29.05 -22.38 -2.80
C THR A 53 -27.76 -22.75 -2.06
N MET A 54 -26.58 -22.43 -2.60
CA MET A 54 -25.28 -22.60 -1.93
C MET A 54 -24.82 -21.37 -1.15
N TYR A 55 -25.57 -20.27 -1.19
CA TYR A 55 -25.27 -19.09 -0.40
C TYR A 55 -25.84 -19.27 1.01
N LEU A 56 -24.97 -19.35 2.03
CA LEU A 56 -25.39 -19.29 3.42
C LEU A 56 -26.07 -17.94 3.72
N PRO A 57 -27.06 -17.89 4.64
CA PRO A 57 -27.73 -16.65 5.00
C PRO A 57 -26.70 -15.62 5.48
N CYS A 58 -26.60 -14.55 4.71
CA CYS A 58 -25.72 -13.39 4.91
C CYS A 58 -26.31 -12.52 6.04
N HIS A 59 -26.40 -13.05 7.27
CA HIS A 59 -27.04 -12.38 8.42
C HIS A 59 -26.07 -11.96 9.54
N THR A 60 -24.75 -12.02 9.31
CA THR A 60 -23.80 -11.42 10.29
C THR A 60 -22.45 -10.98 9.69
N TYR A 61 -22.09 -11.41 8.47
CA TYR A 61 -20.77 -11.14 7.88
C TYR A 61 -20.85 -10.96 6.37
N CYS A 62 -21.34 -9.82 5.90
CA CYS A 62 -21.55 -9.58 4.47
C CYS A 62 -21.09 -8.19 4.06
N CYS A 63 -19.79 -7.96 4.27
CA CYS A 63 -18.99 -6.86 3.73
C CYS A 63 -17.59 -7.39 3.41
N CYS A 64 -17.48 -8.57 2.78
CA CYS A 64 -16.21 -9.21 2.43
C CYS A 64 -15.50 -8.45 1.29
N ARG A 65 -15.24 -7.15 1.47
CA ARG A 65 -14.24 -6.41 0.70
C ARG A 65 -12.90 -6.78 1.31
N VAL A 66 -12.22 -7.71 0.62
CA VAL A 66 -10.84 -8.15 0.92
C VAL A 66 -10.00 -6.92 1.23
N GLN A 67 -9.17 -6.98 2.29
CA GLN A 67 -8.26 -5.88 2.56
C GLN A 67 -7.29 -5.74 1.38
N PRO A 68 -7.08 -4.53 0.85
CA PRO A 68 -6.13 -4.36 -0.23
C PRO A 68 -4.72 -4.70 0.24
N ALA A 69 -3.93 -5.33 -0.63
CA ALA A 69 -2.51 -5.51 -0.41
C ALA A 69 -1.82 -4.14 -0.33
N ILE A 70 -0.98 -3.92 0.67
CA ILE A 70 -0.31 -2.65 0.88
C ILE A 70 1.16 -2.78 0.50
N PHE A 71 1.63 -1.91 -0.39
CA PHE A 71 3.02 -1.80 -0.79
C PHE A 71 3.52 -0.41 -0.41
N PHE A 72 4.68 -0.33 0.24
CA PHE A 72 5.34 0.95 0.48
C PHE A 72 6.33 1.23 -0.63
N VAL A 73 6.35 2.48 -1.10
CA VAL A 73 7.33 2.95 -2.08
C VAL A 73 8.17 4.03 -1.41
N LEU A 74 9.41 3.67 -1.07
CA LEU A 74 10.36 4.47 -0.32
C LEU A 74 11.49 4.99 -1.22
N GLY A 75 12.20 6.01 -0.73
CA GLY A 75 13.27 6.71 -1.44
C GLY A 75 13.23 8.21 -1.16
N GLY A 76 14.37 8.88 -1.34
CA GLY A 76 14.48 10.30 -1.00
C GLY A 76 13.72 11.24 -1.94
N PRO A 77 13.50 12.50 -1.55
CA PRO A 77 12.83 13.47 -2.41
C PRO A 77 13.58 13.59 -3.76
N GLY A 78 12.87 13.47 -4.88
CA GLY A 78 13.50 13.46 -6.21
C GLY A 78 13.98 12.09 -6.72
N SER A 79 13.86 11.02 -5.93
CA SER A 79 14.27 9.66 -6.35
C SER A 79 13.41 9.01 -7.45
N GLY A 80 12.26 9.60 -7.82
CA GLY A 80 11.38 9.07 -8.88
C GLY A 80 10.22 8.19 -8.41
N LYS A 81 9.94 8.09 -7.10
CA LYS A 81 8.84 7.27 -6.53
C LYS A 81 7.49 7.52 -7.20
N GLY A 82 7.06 8.78 -7.27
CA GLY A 82 5.77 9.13 -7.86
C GLY A 82 5.64 8.67 -9.32
N THR A 83 6.73 8.76 -10.09
CA THR A 83 6.79 8.26 -11.48
C THR A 83 6.58 6.75 -11.51
N GLN A 84 7.32 5.99 -10.69
CA GLN A 84 7.18 4.54 -10.62
C GLN A 84 5.79 4.12 -10.14
N CYS A 85 5.24 4.78 -9.12
CA CYS A 85 3.87 4.52 -8.65
C CYS A 85 2.83 4.74 -9.77
N ALA A 86 2.97 5.80 -10.56
CA ALA A 86 2.07 6.09 -11.67
C ALA A 86 2.15 5.02 -12.78
N MET A 87 3.36 4.58 -13.12
CA MET A 87 3.58 3.52 -14.11
C MET A 87 3.00 2.18 -13.65
N ILE A 88 3.26 1.77 -12.41
CA ILE A 88 2.72 0.54 -11.81
C ILE A 88 1.19 0.61 -11.71
N ALA A 89 0.65 1.74 -11.27
CA ALA A 89 -0.80 1.94 -11.19
C ALA A 89 -1.48 1.79 -12.56
N LYS A 90 -0.89 2.38 -13.61
CA LYS A 90 -1.41 2.29 -14.99
C LYS A 90 -1.39 0.86 -15.52
N ALA A 91 -0.34 0.08 -15.22
CA ALA A 91 -0.16 -1.25 -15.77
C ALA A 91 -0.91 -2.35 -15.00
N LEU A 92 -0.88 -2.30 -13.66
CA LEU A 92 -1.43 -3.34 -12.80
C LEU A 92 -2.83 -3.02 -12.26
N GLY A 93 -3.34 -1.80 -12.52
CA GLY A 93 -4.62 -1.33 -11.96
C GLY A 93 -4.57 -1.09 -10.45
N TRP A 94 -3.37 -0.99 -9.87
CA TRP A 94 -3.18 -0.72 -8.44
C TRP A 94 -3.45 0.75 -8.12
N THR A 95 -3.85 1.04 -6.89
CA THR A 95 -4.23 2.40 -6.49
C THR A 95 -3.06 3.12 -5.80
N PRO A 96 -2.49 4.19 -6.38
CA PRO A 96 -1.48 4.97 -5.72
C PRO A 96 -2.12 5.92 -4.70
N ILE A 97 -1.56 5.97 -3.50
CA ILE A 97 -1.88 6.97 -2.48
C ILE A 97 -0.59 7.74 -2.18
N CYS A 98 -0.50 8.99 -2.67
CA CYS A 98 0.61 9.87 -2.35
C CYS A 98 0.30 10.64 -1.06
N VAL A 99 1.04 10.34 0.01
CA VAL A 99 0.83 10.99 1.31
C VAL A 99 1.15 12.48 1.25
N GLY A 100 2.14 12.87 0.45
CA GLY A 100 2.45 14.28 0.22
C GLY A 100 1.26 15.05 -0.39
N ASP A 101 0.52 14.44 -1.31
CA ASP A 101 -0.66 15.09 -1.92
C ASP A 101 -1.83 15.17 -0.95
N LEU A 102 -2.05 14.15 -0.12
CA LEU A 102 -3.05 14.20 0.95
C LEU A 102 -2.77 15.36 1.92
N LEU A 103 -1.51 15.51 2.33
CA LEU A 103 -1.09 16.58 3.23
C LEU A 103 -1.20 17.96 2.58
N ARG A 104 -0.78 18.12 1.31
CA ARG A 104 -0.95 19.39 0.58
C ARG A 104 -2.42 19.74 0.38
N LYS A 105 -3.27 18.76 0.07
CA LYS A 105 -4.71 18.99 -0.05
C LYS A 105 -5.34 19.43 1.27
N GLU A 106 -4.90 18.87 2.39
CA GLU A 106 -5.33 19.30 3.73
C GLU A 106 -4.79 20.70 4.06
N ALA A 107 -3.55 20.99 3.69
CA ALA A 107 -2.90 22.28 3.90
C ALA A 107 -3.61 23.45 3.19
N LEU A 108 -4.22 23.17 2.03
CA LEU A 108 -5.04 24.13 1.29
C LEU A 108 -6.40 24.41 1.93
N GLN A 109 -6.80 23.65 2.96
CA GLN A 109 -8.01 23.97 3.71
C GLN A 109 -7.68 25.12 4.66
N ASN A 110 -8.40 26.25 4.52
CA ASN A 110 -8.29 27.44 5.37
C ASN A 110 -8.79 27.18 6.82
N THR A 111 -8.13 26.25 7.50
CA THR A 111 -8.42 25.78 8.85
C THR A 111 -7.15 25.87 9.69
N LEU A 112 -7.29 25.92 11.02
CA LEU A 112 -6.13 25.93 11.93
C LEU A 112 -5.19 24.75 11.67
N ARG A 113 -5.76 23.56 11.44
CA ARG A 113 -4.99 22.34 11.12
C ARG A 113 -4.30 22.46 9.76
N GLY A 114 -5.00 22.94 8.73
CA GLY A 114 -4.45 23.11 7.38
C GLY A 114 -3.27 24.08 7.38
N ASN A 115 -3.42 25.25 7.99
CA ASN A 115 -2.36 26.26 8.12
C ASN A 115 -1.14 25.73 8.86
N TRP A 116 -1.35 24.95 9.93
CA TRP A 116 -0.26 24.31 10.67
C TRP A 116 0.44 23.20 9.87
N ILE A 117 -0.30 22.44 9.06
CA ILE A 117 0.30 21.46 8.14
C ILE A 117 1.12 22.20 7.06
N ALA A 118 0.60 23.32 6.52
CA ALA A 118 1.29 24.13 5.53
C ALA A 118 2.65 24.60 6.07
N SER A 119 2.69 25.18 7.27
CA SER A 119 3.95 25.68 7.86
C SER A 119 5.00 24.58 8.02
N ILE A 120 4.61 23.37 8.42
CA ILE A 120 5.55 22.23 8.55
C ILE A 120 6.09 21.80 7.18
N ILE A 121 5.24 21.78 6.16
CA ILE A 121 5.64 21.40 4.79
C ILE A 121 6.60 22.43 4.20
N ASP A 122 6.30 23.72 4.38
CA ASP A 122 7.11 24.83 3.87
C ASP A 122 8.51 24.87 4.52
N GLU A 123 8.62 24.41 5.78
CA GLU A 123 9.89 24.21 6.45
C GLU A 123 10.64 22.95 6.00
N GLY A 124 10.03 22.07 5.19
CA GLY A 124 10.62 20.80 4.77
C GLY A 124 10.62 19.71 5.84
N ASN A 125 9.85 19.90 6.92
CA ASN A 125 9.76 18.99 8.06
C ASN A 125 8.72 17.87 7.83
N ILE A 126 8.72 16.84 8.68
CA ILE A 126 7.75 15.74 8.61
C ILE A 126 6.54 16.05 9.48
N VAL A 127 5.36 16.05 8.86
CA VAL A 127 4.09 16.17 9.57
C VAL A 127 3.91 15.01 10.56
N PRO A 128 3.48 15.27 11.82
CA PRO A 128 3.34 14.24 12.84
C PRO A 128 2.53 13.02 12.42
N GLY A 129 2.93 11.86 12.94
CA GLY A 129 2.38 10.55 12.53
C GLY A 129 0.87 10.44 12.73
N TYR A 130 0.31 10.97 13.82
CA TYR A 130 -1.14 10.88 14.10
C TYR A 130 -1.99 11.61 13.04
N VAL A 131 -1.52 12.78 12.56
CA VAL A 131 -2.17 13.57 11.50
C VAL A 131 -2.16 12.79 10.20
N THR A 132 -0.96 12.29 9.85
CA THR A 132 -0.69 11.57 8.61
C THR A 132 -1.49 10.27 8.54
N LEU A 133 -1.46 9.47 9.61
CA LEU A 133 -2.21 8.22 9.73
C LEU A 133 -3.72 8.43 9.69
N GLY A 134 -4.23 9.51 10.28
CA GLY A 134 -5.65 9.87 10.17
C GLY A 134 -6.09 10.09 8.73
N LEU A 135 -5.34 10.90 7.97
CA LEU A 135 -5.65 11.17 6.55
C LEU A 135 -5.48 9.91 5.69
N LEU A 136 -4.41 9.16 5.94
CA LEU A 136 -4.10 7.93 5.21
C LEU A 136 -5.14 6.84 5.45
N SER A 137 -5.59 6.65 6.69
CA SER A 137 -6.63 5.66 7.03
C SER A 137 -7.95 5.95 6.32
N GLN A 138 -8.33 7.23 6.23
CA GLN A 138 -9.51 7.64 5.47
C GLN A 138 -9.35 7.38 3.97
N ALA A 139 -8.17 7.64 3.41
CA ALA A 139 -7.90 7.37 2.00
C ALA A 139 -7.96 5.86 1.69
N ILE A 140 -7.30 5.03 2.50
CA ILE A 140 -7.33 3.56 2.35
C ILE A 140 -8.75 3.03 2.43
N GLU A 141 -9.55 3.48 3.39
CA GLU A 141 -10.93 3.01 3.54
C GLU A 141 -11.81 3.42 2.34
N ARG A 142 -11.60 4.61 1.76
CA ARG A 142 -12.28 5.03 0.53
C ARG A 142 -11.95 4.11 -0.64
N GLU A 143 -10.68 3.79 -0.84
CA GLU A 143 -10.25 2.92 -1.95
C GLU A 143 -10.65 1.46 -1.71
N ARG A 144 -10.61 1.00 -0.46
CA ARG A 144 -11.16 -0.30 -0.06
C ARG A 144 -12.63 -0.41 -0.42
N ARG A 145 -13.43 0.65 -0.21
CA ARG A 145 -14.85 0.66 -0.59
C ARG A 145 -15.08 0.61 -2.10
N LYS A 146 -14.12 1.05 -2.91
CA LYS A 146 -14.16 0.87 -4.37
C LYS A 146 -13.77 -0.54 -4.81
N GLY A 147 -13.29 -1.38 -3.89
CA GLY A 147 -12.86 -2.74 -4.17
C GLY A 147 -11.46 -2.82 -4.76
N THR A 148 -10.58 -1.85 -4.45
CA THR A 148 -9.18 -1.94 -4.88
C THR A 148 -8.51 -3.18 -4.30
N GLN A 149 -7.67 -3.82 -5.10
CA GLN A 149 -6.95 -5.03 -4.72
C GLN A 149 -5.59 -4.73 -4.08
N ALA A 150 -4.96 -3.62 -4.48
CA ALA A 150 -3.64 -3.24 -4.02
C ALA A 150 -3.47 -1.72 -3.98
N ILE A 151 -2.73 -1.26 -2.97
CA ILE A 151 -2.42 0.14 -2.72
C ILE A 151 -0.91 0.33 -2.73
N LEU A 152 -0.44 1.30 -3.52
CA LEU A 152 0.94 1.79 -3.53
C LEU A 152 1.02 3.06 -2.69
N MET A 153 1.70 3.03 -1.55
CA MET A 153 1.89 4.23 -0.74
C MET A 153 3.18 4.94 -1.13
N ASP A 154 3.04 6.09 -1.78
CA ASP A 154 4.16 6.93 -2.16
C ASP A 154 4.54 7.88 -1.01
N GLY A 155 5.77 7.72 -0.53
CA GLY A 155 6.38 8.65 0.42
C GLY A 155 5.92 8.47 1.86
N PHE A 156 5.51 7.25 2.24
CA PHE A 156 5.19 6.81 3.59
C PHE A 156 5.61 5.34 3.78
N PRO A 157 6.04 4.92 4.98
CA PRO A 157 6.35 5.75 6.15
C PRO A 157 7.67 6.50 5.99
N ARG A 158 7.80 7.67 6.63
CA ARG A 158 9.04 8.47 6.62
C ARG A 158 9.82 8.45 7.94
N THR A 159 9.17 8.03 9.02
CA THR A 159 9.79 7.81 10.33
C THR A 159 9.45 6.41 10.84
N LEU A 160 10.27 5.89 11.74
CA LEU A 160 10.03 4.58 12.35
C LEU A 160 8.71 4.55 13.14
N ASP A 161 8.38 5.63 13.86
CA ASP A 161 7.12 5.74 14.59
C ASP A 161 5.91 5.65 13.67
N GLN A 162 5.97 6.25 12.48
CA GLN A 162 4.91 6.14 11.47
C GLN A 162 4.75 4.68 11.01
N ALA A 163 5.86 3.97 10.77
CA ALA A 163 5.85 2.57 10.37
C ALA A 163 5.20 1.68 11.46
N ILE A 164 5.66 1.82 12.70
CA ILE A 164 5.14 1.05 13.84
C ILE A 164 3.66 1.35 14.09
N ALA A 165 3.27 2.63 14.05
CA ALA A 165 1.88 3.02 14.28
C ALA A 165 0.97 2.56 13.14
N PHE A 166 1.43 2.57 11.89
CA PHE A 166 0.71 2.00 10.75
C PHE A 166 0.45 0.51 10.93
N GLU A 167 1.49 -0.26 11.30
CA GLU A 167 1.35 -1.70 11.51
C GLU A 167 0.37 -2.05 12.63
N LYS A 168 0.27 -1.20 13.66
CA LYS A 168 -0.67 -1.37 14.78
C LYS A 168 -2.11 -1.00 14.43
N GLN A 169 -2.30 0.08 13.65
CA GLN A 169 -3.63 0.68 13.45
C GLN A 169 -4.30 0.27 12.13
N VAL A 170 -3.50 0.05 11.09
CA VAL A 170 -3.99 -0.19 9.73
C VAL A 170 -3.73 -1.64 9.31
N GLY A 171 -2.47 -2.07 9.39
CA GLY A 171 -2.06 -3.41 8.98
C GLY A 171 -0.62 -3.46 8.50
N ARG A 172 -0.18 -4.65 8.08
CA ARG A 172 1.19 -4.87 7.58
C ARG A 172 1.27 -4.61 6.08
N CYS A 173 2.40 -4.08 5.62
CA CYS A 173 2.72 -4.08 4.20
C CYS A 173 3.14 -5.49 3.74
N ILE A 174 2.92 -5.78 2.45
CA ILE A 174 3.38 -6.99 1.78
C ILE A 174 4.85 -6.87 1.42
N ALA A 175 5.25 -5.73 0.86
CA ALA A 175 6.62 -5.45 0.47
C ALA A 175 6.91 -3.94 0.46
N VAL A 176 8.20 -3.61 0.48
CA VAL A 176 8.71 -2.24 0.42
C VAL A 176 9.63 -2.10 -0.79
N LEU A 177 9.21 -1.29 -1.76
CA LEU A 177 9.97 -0.95 -2.95
C LEU A 177 10.80 0.31 -2.66
N TYR A 178 12.12 0.16 -2.56
CA TYR A 178 13.02 1.26 -2.24
C TYR A 178 13.81 1.70 -3.47
N LEU A 179 13.62 2.96 -3.87
CA LEU A 179 14.40 3.61 -4.93
C LEU A 179 15.62 4.30 -4.33
N ASP A 180 16.78 3.65 -4.47
CA ASP A 180 18.05 4.17 -3.99
C ASP A 180 18.65 5.15 -4.99
N CYS A 181 18.98 6.35 -4.55
CA CYS A 181 19.41 7.43 -5.42
C CYS A 181 20.36 8.34 -4.66
N SER A 182 21.47 8.73 -5.28
CA SER A 182 22.44 9.61 -4.62
C SER A 182 21.83 10.99 -4.32
N LEU A 183 22.34 11.63 -3.25
CA LEU A 183 21.95 12.99 -2.88
C LEU A 183 22.11 13.99 -4.03
N GLN A 184 23.15 13.85 -4.85
CA GLN A 184 23.44 14.76 -5.95
C GLN A 184 22.35 14.67 -7.03
N VAL A 185 22.00 13.46 -7.45
CA VAL A 185 20.94 13.23 -8.44
C VAL A 185 19.58 13.70 -7.88
N MET A 186 19.29 13.41 -6.61
CA MET A 186 18.07 13.88 -5.96
C MET A 186 17.98 15.41 -5.93
N LYS A 187 19.05 16.10 -5.51
CA LYS A 187 19.12 17.56 -5.48
C LYS A 187 18.92 18.17 -6.87
N GLN A 188 19.60 17.64 -7.88
CA GLN A 188 19.47 18.10 -9.26
C GLN A 188 18.03 17.98 -9.76
N ARG A 189 17.39 16.82 -9.53
CA ARG A 189 15.98 16.58 -9.94
C ARG A 189 15.00 17.48 -9.21
N LEU A 190 15.25 17.78 -7.93
CA LEU A 190 14.41 18.70 -7.14
C LEU A 190 14.51 20.14 -7.65
N LEU A 191 15.72 20.61 -7.97
CA LEU A 191 15.93 21.94 -8.55
C LEU A 191 15.22 22.07 -9.91
N GLN A 192 15.36 21.07 -10.79
CA GLN A 192 14.64 21.04 -12.07
C GLN A 192 13.12 21.04 -11.89
N ARG A 193 12.61 20.35 -10.88
CA ARG A 193 11.17 20.29 -10.59
C ARG A 193 10.63 21.60 -10.00
N GLY A 194 11.43 22.32 -9.21
CA GLY A 194 11.07 23.65 -8.72
C GLY A 194 10.84 24.65 -9.86
N LEU A 195 11.58 24.51 -10.96
CA LEU A 195 11.43 25.35 -12.15
C LEU A 195 10.17 25.03 -12.98
N SER A 196 9.68 23.79 -12.95
CA SER A 196 8.63 23.31 -13.87
C SER A 196 7.26 23.06 -13.22
N SER A 197 7.19 22.79 -11.91
CA SER A 197 5.98 22.23 -11.28
C SER A 197 5.21 23.17 -10.35
N GLY A 198 5.74 24.35 -10.03
CA GLY A 198 5.12 25.31 -9.12
C GLY A 198 5.04 24.85 -7.64
N ARG A 199 5.80 23.81 -7.26
CA ARG A 199 5.90 23.37 -5.86
C ARG A 199 6.67 24.38 -5.02
N GLN A 200 5.96 25.00 -4.07
CA GLN A 200 6.52 26.03 -3.19
C GLN A 200 7.60 25.49 -2.23
N ASP A 201 7.58 24.17 -1.95
CA ASP A 201 8.56 23.48 -1.11
C ASP A 201 9.82 23.00 -1.86
N ASP A 202 9.97 23.32 -3.15
CA ASP A 202 11.16 23.00 -3.97
C ASP A 202 12.10 24.21 -4.12
N VAL A 203 12.27 25.02 -3.06
CA VAL A 203 13.26 26.11 -2.96
C VAL A 203 14.57 25.57 -2.36
N ALA A 204 15.73 26.09 -2.78
CA ALA A 204 17.06 25.57 -2.42
C ALA A 204 17.25 25.26 -0.91
N ARG A 205 16.77 26.15 -0.02
CA ARG A 205 16.83 25.96 1.43
C ARG A 205 15.98 24.77 1.90
N VAL A 206 14.76 24.65 1.36
CA VAL A 206 13.82 23.57 1.70
C VAL A 206 14.29 22.24 1.14
N ILE A 207 14.89 22.24 -0.07
CA ILE A 207 15.49 21.04 -0.67
C ILE A 207 16.55 20.44 0.25
N GLN A 208 17.45 21.27 0.80
CA GLN A 208 18.48 20.82 1.72
C GLN A 208 17.87 20.19 2.98
N GLN A 209 16.92 20.87 3.61
CA GLN A 209 16.22 20.34 4.79
C GLN A 209 15.51 19.02 4.52
N ARG A 210 14.87 18.87 3.34
CA ARG A 210 14.19 17.63 2.93
C ARG A 210 15.16 16.46 2.74
N LEU A 211 16.35 16.73 2.21
CA LEU A 211 17.40 15.72 2.04
C LEU A 211 17.96 15.28 3.40
N GLU A 212 18.31 16.23 4.27
CA GLU A 212 18.78 15.94 5.63
C GLU A 212 17.75 15.17 6.46
N THR A 213 16.48 15.56 6.36
CA THR A 213 15.36 14.88 7.01
C THR A 213 15.23 13.43 6.53
N PHE A 214 15.36 13.21 5.22
CA PHE A 214 15.34 11.86 4.64
C PHE A 214 16.49 10.99 5.16
N GLU A 215 17.73 11.51 5.15
CA GLU A 215 18.90 10.79 5.64
C GLU A 215 18.82 10.46 7.13
N ARG A 216 18.27 11.38 7.94
CA ARG A 216 18.19 11.19 9.39
C ARG A 216 17.08 10.23 9.80
N GLN A 217 15.91 10.32 9.16
CA GLN A 217 14.71 9.65 9.64
C GLN A 217 14.27 8.49 8.74
N THR A 218 14.28 8.67 7.42
CA THR A 218 13.77 7.64 6.49
C THR A 218 14.76 6.50 6.31
N SER A 219 16.07 6.75 6.44
CA SER A 219 17.10 5.69 6.44
C SER A 219 16.83 4.61 7.51
N GLN A 220 16.36 5.02 8.69
CA GLN A 220 16.01 4.10 9.78
C GLN A 220 14.82 3.20 9.41
N VAL A 221 13.86 3.73 8.64
CA VAL A 221 12.71 2.97 8.12
C VAL A 221 13.17 1.93 7.09
N VAL A 222 14.10 2.31 6.22
CA VAL A 222 14.69 1.40 5.23
C VAL A 222 15.38 0.23 5.93
N GLU A 223 16.20 0.52 6.95
CA GLU A 223 16.88 -0.53 7.72
C GLU A 223 15.89 -1.41 8.49
N TYR A 224 14.86 -0.83 9.07
CA TYR A 224 13.79 -1.58 9.75
C TYR A 224 13.12 -2.63 8.83
N TYR A 225 12.78 -2.24 7.60
CA TYR A 225 12.17 -3.17 6.64
C TYR A 225 13.18 -4.12 5.98
N ARG A 226 14.46 -3.73 5.89
CA ARG A 226 15.56 -4.62 5.49
C ARG A 226 15.70 -5.79 6.46
N GLN A 227 15.73 -5.51 7.76
CA GLN A 227 15.84 -6.54 8.81
C GLN A 227 14.62 -7.47 8.85
N LYS A 228 13.45 -6.98 8.45
CA LYS A 228 12.24 -7.80 8.28
C LYS A 228 12.22 -8.66 7.02
N GLY A 229 13.19 -8.48 6.11
CA GLY A 229 13.22 -9.19 4.83
C GLY A 229 12.11 -8.78 3.85
N LEU A 230 11.55 -7.56 4.01
CA LEU A 230 10.46 -7.04 3.16
C LEU A 230 10.95 -5.97 2.16
N LEU A 231 12.23 -5.63 2.19
CA LEU A 231 12.81 -4.54 1.40
C LEU A 231 13.36 -5.05 0.06
N HIS A 232 12.93 -4.42 -1.04
CA HIS A 232 13.48 -4.61 -2.37
C HIS A 232 14.10 -3.30 -2.84
N CYS A 233 15.40 -3.32 -3.09
CA CYS A 233 16.16 -2.14 -3.51
C CYS A 233 16.29 -2.08 -5.03
N PHE A 234 16.08 -0.90 -5.60
CA PHE A 234 16.25 -0.62 -7.02
C PHE A 234 17.07 0.65 -7.18
N SER A 235 18.00 0.68 -8.16
CA SER A 235 18.72 1.92 -8.49
C SER A 235 17.77 2.92 -9.15
N GLY A 236 17.55 4.06 -8.48
CA GLY A 236 16.73 5.18 -8.92
C GLY A 236 17.41 6.17 -9.86
N GLU A 237 18.66 5.88 -10.26
CA GLU A 237 19.45 6.74 -11.15
C GLU A 237 19.28 6.41 -12.63
N ARG A 238 18.79 5.21 -12.94
CA ARG A 238 18.51 4.74 -14.31
C ARG A 238 17.28 5.39 -14.92
N ALA A 239 17.04 5.09 -16.21
CA ALA A 239 15.85 5.53 -16.92
C ALA A 239 14.57 5.01 -16.23
N PRO A 240 13.48 5.80 -16.19
CA PRO A 240 12.24 5.39 -15.54
C PRO A 240 11.68 4.04 -16.03
N ASP A 241 11.77 3.77 -17.33
CA ASP A 241 11.27 2.53 -17.95
C ASP A 241 12.08 1.30 -17.54
N GLU A 242 13.40 1.43 -17.39
CA GLU A 242 14.27 0.34 -16.92
C GLU A 242 13.97 -0.02 -15.46
N ILE A 243 13.80 0.99 -14.61
CA ILE A 243 13.45 0.81 -13.20
C ILE A 243 12.08 0.14 -13.09
N TYR A 244 11.11 0.61 -13.86
CA TYR A 244 9.77 0.06 -13.90
C TYR A 244 9.77 -1.41 -14.30
N LYS A 245 10.52 -1.76 -15.36
CA LYS A 245 10.65 -3.14 -15.83
C LYS A 245 11.20 -4.05 -14.73
N GLU A 246 12.26 -3.63 -14.05
CA GLU A 246 12.85 -4.41 -12.95
C GLU A 246 11.88 -4.57 -11.75
N ILE A 247 11.13 -3.51 -11.41
CA ILE A 247 10.10 -3.60 -10.37
C ILE A 247 9.04 -4.63 -10.75
N CYS A 248 8.57 -4.61 -12.00
CA CYS A 248 7.58 -5.58 -12.48
C CYS A 248 8.11 -7.01 -12.45
N GLU A 249 9.35 -7.23 -12.90
CA GLU A 249 10.01 -8.55 -12.81
C GLU A 249 10.10 -9.04 -11.37
N ARG A 250 10.45 -8.17 -10.42
CA ARG A 250 10.50 -8.51 -8.99
C ARG A 250 9.11 -8.87 -8.45
N ILE A 251 8.10 -8.08 -8.76
CA ILE A 251 6.70 -8.31 -8.36
C ILE A 251 6.17 -9.66 -8.89
N GLN A 252 6.60 -10.07 -10.09
CA GLN A 252 6.20 -11.34 -10.70
C GLN A 252 6.93 -12.55 -10.10
N GLN A 253 8.21 -12.41 -9.74
CA GLN A 253 9.02 -13.51 -9.20
C GLN A 253 8.63 -13.90 -7.77
N GLU A 254 8.10 -12.96 -6.98
CA GLU A 254 7.65 -13.26 -5.63
C GLU A 254 6.23 -13.82 -5.61
N GLU A 255 6.12 -15.14 -5.42
CA GLU A 255 4.83 -15.80 -5.20
C GLU A 255 4.05 -15.21 -4.00
N SER A 256 4.73 -14.64 -3.00
CA SER A 256 4.12 -13.90 -1.88
C SER A 256 3.39 -12.62 -2.32
N ILE A 257 3.93 -11.93 -3.33
CA ILE A 257 3.33 -10.73 -3.94
C ILE A 257 2.27 -11.12 -4.97
N PHE A 258 2.58 -12.11 -5.80
CA PHE A 258 1.76 -12.54 -6.93
C PHE A 258 0.53 -13.34 -6.51
N THR A 259 0.62 -14.24 -5.53
CA THR A 259 -0.52 -15.06 -5.06
C THR A 259 -1.59 -14.20 -4.38
N LEU A 260 -1.21 -13.11 -3.71
CA LEU A 260 -2.17 -12.16 -3.15
C LEU A 260 -2.81 -11.25 -4.22
N ALA A 261 -2.07 -10.88 -5.27
CA ALA A 261 -2.62 -10.14 -6.40
C ALA A 261 -3.54 -11.00 -7.30
N SER A 262 -3.23 -12.29 -7.46
CA SER A 262 -3.95 -13.21 -8.36
C SER A 262 -5.07 -14.02 -7.68
N CYS A 263 -5.02 -14.27 -6.37
CA CYS A 263 -6.14 -14.91 -5.65
C CYS A 263 -7.34 -13.99 -5.39
N ILE A 264 -7.21 -12.68 -5.64
CA ILE A 264 -8.29 -11.68 -5.48
C ILE A 264 -8.89 -11.27 -6.84
N GLY A 265 -8.19 -11.56 -7.94
CA GLY A 265 -8.64 -11.32 -9.31
C GLY A 265 -8.89 -12.62 -10.05
N GLY A 266 -10.14 -13.09 -10.05
CA GLY A 266 -10.58 -14.13 -10.98
C GLY A 266 -10.53 -13.62 -12.43
N ARG A 267 -9.35 -13.61 -13.04
CA ARG A 267 -9.14 -13.59 -14.49
C ARG A 267 -7.66 -13.82 -14.80
N LYS A 268 -7.35 -15.02 -15.29
CA LYS A 268 -6.15 -15.23 -16.11
C LYS A 268 -6.35 -14.42 -17.40
N SER A 269 -5.68 -13.28 -17.51
CA SER A 269 -5.51 -12.61 -18.80
C SER A 269 -4.06 -12.77 -19.20
N SER A 270 -3.82 -13.72 -20.09
CA SER A 270 -2.52 -14.07 -20.66
C SER A 270 -1.98 -13.01 -21.65
N SER A 271 -2.36 -11.73 -21.52
CA SER A 271 -2.08 -10.68 -22.51
C SER A 271 -1.02 -9.66 -22.11
N CYS A 272 -0.37 -9.81 -20.94
CA CYS A 272 0.88 -9.08 -20.64
C CYS A 272 2.13 -9.77 -21.23
N LEU A 273 1.94 -10.75 -22.11
CA LEU A 273 3.00 -11.37 -22.89
C LEU A 273 3.00 -10.73 -24.27
N LEU A 274 3.72 -9.61 -24.40
CA LEU A 274 4.57 -9.19 -25.51
C LEU A 274 5.00 -7.73 -25.31
#